data_AF-A0A917G2F8-F1
#
_entry.id   AF-A0A917G2F8-F1
#
_cell.length_a   1.000
_cell.length_b   1.000
_cell.length_c   1.000
_cell.angle_alpha   90.00
_cell.angle_beta   90.00
_cell.angle_gamma   90.00
#
_symmetry.space_group_name_H-M   'P 1'
#
loop_
_entity.id
_entity.type
_entity.pdbx_description
1 polymer ?
#
loop_
_entity_poly.entity_id
_entity_poly.type
_entity_poly.pdbx_seq_one_letter_code
_entity_poly.pdbx_strand_id
1 'polypeptide(L)'
;MRTQVRLNLYERGIVDALVASFGYTAAAARMLVTEYIGVVRKLGGYDTCYDHAERLNQAHKKKYPAEAWLERIEALDRGAAQDKGIAHLERGPAYAHVH
;
A
#
# COMPACT_ATOMS: atom_id res chain seq x y z
N MET A 1 -29.72 1.25 -2.64
CA MET A 1 -28.95 2.32 -1.97
C MET A 1 -27.47 2.14 -2.32
N ARG A 2 -26.87 3.03 -3.12
CA ARG A 2 -25.42 3.00 -3.41
C ARG A 2 -24.72 3.73 -2.28
N THR A 3 -24.19 3.00 -1.31
CA THR A 3 -23.34 3.55 -0.24
C THR A 3 -22.15 4.23 -0.91
N GLN A 4 -22.19 5.57 -1.03
CA GLN A 4 -21.05 6.34 -1.49
C GLN A 4 -19.99 6.25 -0.40
N VAL A 5 -19.09 5.27 -0.51
CA VAL A 5 -17.95 5.11 0.40
C VAL A 5 -17.13 6.38 0.31
N ARG A 6 -17.11 7.16 1.39
CA ARG A 6 -16.43 8.45 1.46
C ARG A 6 -14.95 8.17 1.66
N LEU A 7 -14.19 8.23 0.56
CA LEU A 7 -12.74 8.02 0.59
C LEU A 7 -12.06 9.16 1.34
N ASN A 8 -11.22 8.80 2.31
CA ASN A 8 -10.32 9.65 3.05
C ASN A 8 -9.15 10.12 2.16
N LEU A 9 -8.36 11.09 2.62
CA LEU A 9 -7.28 11.70 1.83
C LEU A 9 -6.28 10.65 1.32
N TYR A 10 -5.94 9.68 2.16
CA TYR A 10 -5.06 8.57 1.81
C TYR A 10 -5.63 7.69 0.69
N GLU A 11 -6.89 7.28 0.84
CA GLU A 11 -7.58 6.42 -0.12
C GLU A 11 -7.74 7.14 -1.48
N ARG A 12 -7.92 8.47 -1.46
CA ARG A 12 -7.89 9.29 -2.68
C ARG A 12 -6.52 9.33 -3.33
N GLY A 13 -5.44 9.39 -2.55
CA GLY A 13 -4.07 9.31 -3.06
C GLY A 13 -3.81 7.98 -3.79
N ILE A 14 -4.35 6.87 -3.28
CA ILE A 14 -4.25 5.56 -3.95
C ILE A 14 -5.04 5.56 -5.26
N VAL A 15 -6.25 6.14 -5.27
CA VAL A 15 -7.05 6.28 -6.50
C VAL A 15 -6.30 7.12 -7.55
N ASP A 16 -5.70 8.23 -7.13
CA ASP A 16 -4.93 9.10 -8.02
C ASP A 16 -3.72 8.36 -8.61
N ALA A 17 -2.98 7.63 -7.78
CA ALA A 17 -1.86 6.80 -8.24
C ALA A 17 -2.30 5.71 -9.22
N LEU A 18 -3.46 5.07 -9.00
CA LEU A 18 -4.04 4.09 -9.93
C LEU A 18 -4.39 4.70 -11.28
N VAL A 19 -4.93 5.92 -11.29
CA VAL A 19 -5.29 6.64 -12.51
C VAL A 19 -4.02 7.07 -13.25
N ALA A 20 -3.09 7.73 -12.56
CA ALA A 20 -1.90 8.31 -13.14
C ALA A 20 -0.87 7.27 -13.60
N SER A 21 -0.66 6.20 -12.81
CA SER A 21 0.43 5.24 -13.05
C SER A 21 -0.03 4.00 -13.81
N PHE A 22 -1.30 3.61 -13.66
CA PHE A 22 -1.81 2.34 -14.19
C PHE A 22 -2.95 2.52 -15.21
N GLY A 23 -3.34 3.77 -15.51
CA GLY A 23 -4.31 4.09 -16.56
C GLY A 23 -5.75 3.67 -16.24
N TYR A 24 -6.07 3.43 -14.96
CA TYR A 24 -7.44 3.14 -14.57
C TYR A 24 -8.32 4.39 -14.69
N THR A 25 -9.61 4.21 -14.97
CA THR A 25 -10.58 5.30 -14.82
C THR A 25 -10.82 5.58 -13.34
N ALA A 26 -11.15 6.83 -12.99
CA ALA A 26 -11.43 7.19 -11.59
C ALA A 26 -12.53 6.32 -10.95
N ALA A 27 -13.53 5.90 -11.73
CA ALA A 27 -14.58 4.99 -11.29
C ALA A 27 -14.04 3.57 -11.02
N ALA A 28 -13.22 3.02 -11.92
CA ALA A 28 -12.63 1.69 -11.75
C ALA A 28 -11.62 1.67 -10.60
N ALA A 29 -10.75 2.68 -10.50
CA ALA A 29 -9.81 2.83 -9.41
C ALA A 29 -10.52 2.94 -8.05
N ARG A 30 -11.62 3.69 -7.98
CA ARG A 30 -12.44 3.78 -6.75
C ARG A 30 -13.08 2.45 -6.37
N MET A 31 -13.60 1.70 -7.33
CA MET A 31 -14.15 0.36 -7.07
C MET A 31 -13.05 -0.57 -6.54
N LEU A 32 -11.89 -0.56 -7.17
CA LEU A 32 -10.73 -1.35 -6.75
C LEU A 32 -10.31 -0.99 -5.32
N VAL A 33 -10.08 0.29 -5.03
CA VAL A 33 -9.68 0.72 -3.69
C VAL A 33 -10.75 0.34 -2.65
N THR A 34 -12.03 0.45 -2.98
CA THR A 34 -13.12 0.07 -2.06
C THR A 34 -13.16 -1.45 -1.81
N GLU A 35 -12.94 -2.27 -2.83
CA GLU A 35 -12.94 -3.74 -2.72
C GLU A 35 -11.80 -4.24 -1.82
N TYR A 36 -10.63 -3.62 -1.92
CA TYR A 36 -9.44 -4.04 -1.18
C TYR A 36 -9.09 -3.11 -0.01
N ILE A 37 -9.98 -2.20 0.40
CA ILE A 37 -9.67 -1.24 1.46
C ILE A 37 -9.37 -1.94 2.80
N GLY A 38 -10.03 -3.07 3.05
CA GLY A 38 -9.76 -3.92 4.20
C GLY A 38 -8.32 -4.43 4.23
N VAL A 39 -7.73 -4.69 3.06
CA VAL A 39 -6.33 -5.12 2.91
C VAL A 39 -5.38 -3.96 3.20
N VAL A 40 -5.63 -2.80 2.58
CA VAL A 40 -4.82 -1.58 2.77
C VAL A 40 -4.80 -1.17 4.25
N ARG A 41 -5.94 -1.24 4.95
CA ARG A 41 -6.02 -0.89 6.38
C ARG A 41 -5.32 -1.89 7.29
N LYS A 42 -5.24 -3.17 6.90
CA LYS A 42 -4.55 -4.22 7.66
C LYS A 42 -3.04 -4.17 7.49
N LEU A 43 -2.54 -3.79 6.31
CA LEU A 43 -1.12 -3.64 6.03
C LEU A 43 -0.45 -2.51 6.82
N GLY A 44 -1.22 -1.51 7.29
CA GLY A 44 -0.67 -0.39 8.03
C GLY A 44 -0.04 0.69 7.12
N GLY A 45 0.16 1.88 7.69
CA GLY A 45 0.48 3.10 6.93
C GLY A 45 1.95 3.34 6.58
N TYR A 46 2.80 2.30 6.60
CA TYR A 46 4.23 2.44 6.28
C TYR A 46 4.51 2.53 4.77
N ASP A 47 3.55 2.14 3.94
CA ASP A 47 3.67 2.15 2.48
C ASP A 47 3.16 3.44 1.84
N THR A 48 3.70 3.75 0.66
CA THR A 48 3.25 4.91 -0.10
C THR A 48 1.91 4.62 -0.81
N CYS A 49 1.21 5.68 -1.22
CA CYS A 49 0.01 5.54 -2.06
C CYS A 49 0.30 4.77 -3.36
N TYR A 50 1.52 4.90 -3.89
CA TYR A 50 1.97 4.19 -5.08
C TYR A 50 2.16 2.69 -4.81
N ASP A 51 2.83 2.32 -3.71
CA ASP A 51 3.01 0.90 -3.33
C ASP A 51 1.66 0.20 -3.21
N HIS A 52 0.69 0.82 -2.54
CA HIS A 52 -0.66 0.28 -2.48
C HIS A 52 -1.34 0.19 -3.85
N ALA A 53 -1.22 1.22 -4.69
CA ALA A 53 -1.78 1.19 -6.05
C ALA A 53 -1.19 0.04 -6.88
N GLU A 54 0.12 -0.17 -6.82
CA GLU A 54 0.80 -1.27 -7.52
C GLU A 54 0.28 -2.63 -7.05
N ARG A 55 0.18 -2.82 -5.74
CA ARG A 55 -0.33 -4.06 -5.12
C ARG A 55 -1.77 -4.34 -5.52
N LEU A 56 -2.63 -3.32 -5.52
CA LEU A 56 -4.02 -3.45 -5.97
C LEU A 56 -4.10 -3.84 -7.45
N ASN A 57 -3.27 -3.23 -8.29
CA ASN A 57 -3.16 -3.57 -9.70
C ASN A 57 -2.68 -5.03 -9.89
N GLN A 58 -1.71 -5.50 -9.09
CA GLN A 58 -1.27 -6.90 -9.13
C GLN A 58 -2.38 -7.88 -8.70
N ALA A 59 -3.11 -7.56 -7.62
CA ALA A 59 -4.25 -8.36 -7.16
C ALA A 59 -5.31 -8.50 -8.27
N HIS A 60 -5.63 -7.37 -8.90
CA HIS A 60 -6.62 -7.30 -9.97
C HIS A 60 -6.19 -8.12 -11.20
N LYS A 61 -4.95 -7.97 -11.65
CA LYS A 61 -4.40 -8.73 -12.79
C LYS A 61 -4.39 -10.23 -12.54
N LYS A 62 -4.15 -10.64 -11.30
CA LYS A 62 -4.13 -12.06 -10.91
C LYS A 62 -5.51 -12.58 -10.49
N LYS A 63 -6.55 -11.75 -10.51
CA LYS A 63 -7.94 -12.07 -10.10
C LYS A 63 -8.01 -12.69 -8.70
N TYR A 64 -7.17 -12.24 -7.78
CA TYR A 64 -7.20 -12.74 -6.41
C TYR A 64 -8.29 -12.03 -5.61
N PRO A 65 -9.11 -12.76 -4.82
CA PRO A 65 -10.01 -12.12 -3.87
C PRO A 65 -9.21 -11.39 -2.78
N ALA A 66 -9.79 -10.34 -2.21
CA ALA A 66 -9.14 -9.49 -1.21
C ALA A 66 -8.56 -10.29 -0.02
N GLU A 67 -9.25 -11.34 0.42
CA GLU A 67 -8.80 -12.22 1.51
C GLU A 67 -7.53 -13.00 1.13
N ALA A 68 -7.51 -13.64 -0.05
CA ALA A 68 -6.33 -14.37 -0.51
C ALA A 68 -5.16 -13.45 -0.87
N TRP A 69 -5.47 -12.20 -1.27
CA TRP A 69 -4.45 -11.19 -1.51
C TRP A 69 -3.81 -10.70 -0.21
N LEU A 70 -4.58 -10.57 0.88
CA LEU A 70 -4.06 -10.23 2.21
C LEU A 70 -3.01 -11.25 2.68
N GLU A 71 -3.31 -12.55 2.62
CA GLU A 71 -2.37 -13.58 3.08
C GLU A 71 -1.07 -13.57 2.27
N ARG A 72 -1.19 -13.32 0.96
CA ARG A 72 -0.04 -13.24 0.05
C ARG A 72 0.79 -11.99 0.28
N ILE A 73 0.14 -10.85 0.50
CA ILE A 73 0.85 -9.58 0.64
C ILE A 73 1.56 -9.49 1.99
N GLU A 74 1.00 -10.06 3.06
CA GLU A 74 1.70 -10.22 4.34
C GLU A 74 2.91 -11.17 4.24
N ALA A 75 2.85 -12.16 3.35
CA ALA A 75 4.00 -13.01 3.06
C ALA A 75 5.07 -12.28 2.23
N LEU A 76 4.67 -11.49 1.24
CA LEU A 76 5.58 -10.66 0.43
C LEU A 76 6.20 -9.54 1.27
N ASP A 77 5.44 -8.91 2.16
CA ASP A 77 5.91 -7.85 3.06
C ASP A 77 6.94 -8.39 4.06
N ARG A 78 6.66 -9.52 4.72
CA ARG A 78 7.66 -10.17 5.60
C ARG A 78 8.93 -10.57 4.84
N GLY A 79 8.79 -11.02 3.59
CA GLY A 79 9.93 -11.29 2.71
C GLY A 79 10.71 -10.03 2.31
N ALA A 80 10.00 -8.95 1.97
CA ALA A 80 10.59 -7.68 1.55
C ALA A 80 11.18 -6.87 2.72
N ALA A 81 10.63 -7.00 3.93
CA ALA A 81 11.22 -6.44 5.15
C ALA A 81 12.48 -7.21 5.59
N GLN A 82 12.58 -8.50 5.26
CA GLN A 82 13.82 -9.26 5.40
C GLN A 82 14.85 -8.91 4.32
N ASP A 83 14.42 -8.62 3.08
CA ASP A 83 15.31 -8.26 1.96
C ASP A 83 15.78 -6.80 2.02
N LYS A 84 14.91 -5.89 2.47
CA LYS A 84 15.28 -4.56 3.00
C LYS A 84 15.84 -4.72 4.41
N GLY A 85 16.91 -5.50 4.53
CA GLY A 85 17.73 -5.54 5.72
C GLY A 85 17.95 -4.12 6.22
N ILE A 86 17.72 -3.93 7.52
CA ILE A 86 18.01 -2.72 8.26
C ILE A 86 19.39 -2.19 7.85
N ALA A 87 19.41 -1.20 6.98
CA ALA A 87 20.56 -0.33 6.73
C ALA A 87 20.35 1.06 7.34
N HIS A 88 19.31 1.23 8.17
CA HIS A 88 18.98 2.52 8.76
C HIS A 88 18.45 2.41 10.20
N LEU A 89 19.36 2.01 11.09
CA LEU A 89 19.45 2.29 12.53
C LEU A 89 20.55 1.31 12.98
N GLU A 90 21.81 1.67 13.21
CA GLU A 90 22.27 2.67 14.17
C GLU A 90 23.62 3.27 13.71
N ARG A 91 23.62 4.52 13.25
CA ARG A 91 24.76 5.41 13.49
C ARG A 91 24.20 6.63 14.19
N GLY A 92 24.01 6.49 15.50
CA GLY A 92 23.71 7.61 16.37
C GLY A 92 24.74 8.74 16.15
N PRO A 93 24.38 10.00 16.43
CA PRO A 93 25.32 11.10 16.32
C PRO A 93 26.54 10.75 17.18
N ALA A 94 27.73 10.76 16.58
CA ALA A 94 28.96 10.84 17.35
C ALA A 94 28.96 12.21 18.03
N TYR A 95 28.33 12.30 19.20
CA TYR A 95 28.47 13.45 20.07
C TYR A 95 29.93 13.48 20.51
N ALA A 96 30.64 14.43 19.95
CA ALA A 96 31.94 14.85 20.43
C ALA A 96 31.82 15.20 21.92
N HIS A 97 32.54 14.47 22.75
CA HIS A 97 32.97 14.97 24.06
C HIS A 97 34.48 14.77 24.16
N VAL A 98 35.18 15.77 23.64
CA VAL A 98 36.53 16.12 24.07
C VAL A 98 36.35 17.22 25.10
N HIS A 99 36.65 16.92 26.36
CA HIS A 99 37.04 17.88 27.39
C HIS A 99 37.94 17.16 28.38
#